data_AF-A0A3B9VN19-F1
#
_entry.id   AF-A0A3B9VN19-F1
#
_cell.length_a   1.000
_cell.length_b   1.000
_cell.length_c   1.000
_cell.angle_alpha   90.00
_cell.angle_beta   90.00
_cell.angle_gamma   90.00
#
_symmetry.space_group_name_H-M   'P 1'
#
loop_
_entity.id
_entity.type
_entity.pdbx_description
1 polymer ?
#
loop_
_entity_poly.entity_id
_entity_poly.type
_entity_poly.pdbx_seq_one_letter_code
_entity_poly.pdbx_strand_id
1 'polypeptide(L)'
;MVDAEDWRSTVIESIRNQNEHIYGSEAVGTARMRFGAAVERLMETAGADQTVAVIAHGTVISTFVAELLDTDPVPIWESLGLPGLIEIEWPRPSKILMQLNFE
;
A
#
# COMPACT_ATOMS: atom_id res chain seq x y z
N MET A 1 16.16 -19.87 -5.06
CA MET A 1 15.64 -18.76 -5.88
C MET A 1 14.22 -19.16 -6.18
N VAL A 2 13.25 -18.42 -5.67
CA VAL A 2 11.82 -18.67 -5.93
C VAL A 2 11.56 -18.18 -7.35
N ASP A 3 10.87 -18.97 -8.18
CA ASP A 3 10.53 -18.54 -9.53
C ASP A 3 9.67 -17.27 -9.49
N ALA A 4 9.76 -16.40 -10.50
CA ALA A 4 9.06 -15.12 -10.48
C ALA A 4 7.52 -15.28 -10.38
N GLU A 5 6.99 -16.35 -10.95
CA GLU A 5 5.56 -16.72 -10.87
C GLU A 5 5.17 -17.21 -9.47
N ASP A 6 6.04 -18.00 -8.83
CA ASP A 6 5.89 -18.43 -7.44
C ASP A 6 5.94 -17.23 -6.48
N TRP A 7 6.79 -16.24 -6.75
CA TRP A 7 6.85 -15.01 -5.97
C TRP A 7 5.53 -14.22 -6.06
N ARG A 8 5.05 -13.96 -7.29
CA ARG A 8 3.85 -13.13 -7.50
C ARG A 8 2.62 -13.75 -6.84
N SER A 9 2.43 -15.06 -7.02
CA SER A 9 1.33 -15.79 -6.39
C SER A 9 1.42 -15.75 -4.86
N THR A 10 2.61 -15.93 -4.29
CA THR A 10 2.85 -15.82 -2.84
C THR A 10 2.51 -14.43 -2.29
N VAL A 11 2.86 -13.36 -3.01
CA VAL A 11 2.52 -11.99 -2.59
C VAL A 11 1.01 -11.76 -2.64
N ILE A 12 0.33 -12.21 -3.70
CA ILE A 12 -1.13 -12.10 -3.81
C ILE A 12 -1.81 -12.89 -2.69
N GLU A 13 -1.35 -14.10 -2.39
CA GLU A 13 -1.85 -14.91 -1.28
C GLU A 13 -1.69 -14.19 0.06
N SER A 14 -0.53 -13.58 0.29
CA SER A 14 -0.26 -12.77 1.49
C SER A 14 -1.18 -11.54 1.59
N ILE A 15 -1.50 -10.90 0.46
CA ILE A 15 -2.43 -9.75 0.38
C ILE A 15 -3.88 -10.19 0.60
N ARG A 16 -4.27 -11.40 0.17
CA ARG A 16 -5.63 -11.92 0.35
C ARG A 16 -5.86 -12.40 1.78
N ASN A 17 -4.86 -13.00 2.41
CA ASN A 17 -4.92 -13.50 3.78
C ASN A 17 -4.14 -12.59 4.73
N GLN A 18 -4.53 -11.31 4.80
CA GLN A 18 -3.74 -10.24 5.44
C GLN A 18 -3.39 -10.50 6.92
N ASN A 19 -4.18 -11.31 7.62
CA ASN A 19 -3.96 -11.62 9.03
C ASN A 19 -3.08 -12.87 9.24
N GLU A 20 -2.69 -13.55 8.17
CA GLU A 20 -1.83 -14.73 8.20
C GLU A 20 -0.40 -14.36 7.81
N HIS A 21 0.58 -14.96 8.49
CA HIS A 21 1.99 -14.79 8.16
C HIS A 21 2.41 -15.83 7.12
N ILE A 22 2.14 -15.54 5.85
CA ILE A 22 2.45 -16.43 4.71
C ILE A 22 3.90 -16.25 4.25
N TYR A 23 4.35 -15.01 4.10
CA TYR A 23 5.67 -14.70 3.54
C TYR A 23 6.30 -13.47 4.20
N GLY A 24 7.64 -13.42 4.21
CA GLY A 24 8.40 -12.31 4.78
C GLY A 24 8.57 -12.41 6.29
N SER A 25 8.71 -11.28 6.97
CA SER A 25 8.97 -11.22 8.42
C SER A 25 7.72 -10.97 9.28
N GLU A 26 6.60 -10.58 8.67
CA GLU A 26 5.33 -10.29 9.36
C GLU A 26 4.13 -10.47 8.41
N ALA A 27 2.91 -10.54 8.96
CA ALA A 27 1.69 -10.55 8.18
C ALA A 27 1.43 -9.20 7.50
N VAL A 28 0.81 -9.21 6.32
CA VAL A 28 0.54 -7.99 5.53
C VAL A 28 -0.32 -7.00 6.30
N GLY A 29 -1.33 -7.47 7.03
CA GLY A 29 -2.21 -6.67 7.87
C GLY A 29 -1.45 -5.99 9.01
N THR A 30 -0.47 -6.68 9.62
CA THR A 30 0.42 -6.08 10.63
C THR A 30 1.26 -4.95 10.04
N ALA A 31 1.87 -5.19 8.87
CA ALA A 31 2.64 -4.17 8.16
C ALA A 31 1.77 -2.96 7.77
N ARG A 32 0.56 -3.20 7.25
CA ARG A 32 -0.43 -2.17 6.89
C ARG A 32 -0.80 -1.31 8.09
N MET A 33 -1.16 -1.91 9.23
CA MET A 33 -1.50 -1.18 10.45
C MET A 33 -0.33 -0.34 10.96
N ARG A 34 0.87 -0.92 10.99
CA ARG A 34 2.10 -0.22 11.42
C ARG A 34 2.42 0.96 10.50
N PHE A 35 2.27 0.77 9.18
CA PHE A 35 2.45 1.82 8.19
C PHE A 35 1.41 2.93 8.32
N GLY A 36 0.12 2.59 8.43
CA GLY A 36 -0.96 3.55 8.59
C GLY A 36 -0.80 4.42 9.84
N ALA A 37 -0.44 3.82 10.98
CA ALA A 37 -0.14 4.56 12.20
C ALA A 37 1.08 5.51 12.07
N ALA A 38 2.03 5.21 11.18
CA ALA A 38 3.14 6.13 10.89
C ALA A 38 2.70 7.28 9.99
N VAL A 39 1.86 7.02 8.99
CA VAL A 39 1.26 8.04 8.12
C VAL A 39 0.38 9.00 8.92
N GLU A 40 -0.49 8.49 9.81
CA GLU A 40 -1.34 9.32 10.66
C GLU A 40 -0.52 10.32 11.48
N ARG A 41 0.50 9.84 12.20
CA ARG A 41 1.41 10.69 12.99
C ARG A 41 2.16 11.70 12.12
N LEU A 42 2.59 11.30 10.92
CA LEU A 42 3.27 12.20 10.00
C LEU A 42 2.34 13.34 9.57
N MET A 43 1.10 13.01 9.20
CA MET A 43 0.10 13.99 8.75
C MET A 43 -0.34 14.94 9.87
N GLU A 44 -0.38 14.48 11.13
CA GLU A 44 -0.61 15.35 12.30
C GLU A 44 0.45 16.46 12.42
N THR A 45 1.70 16.19 11.98
CA THR A 45 2.81 17.15 12.07
C THR A 45 3.01 18.04 10.84
N ALA A 46 2.58 17.59 9.66
CA ALA A 46 2.83 18.30 8.39
C ALA A 46 1.97 19.57 8.22
N GLY A 47 0.80 19.66 8.87
CA GLY A 47 -0.14 20.77 8.71
C GLY A 47 -1.08 20.60 7.51
N ALA A 48 -2.24 21.26 7.55
CA ALA A 48 -3.37 21.01 6.63
C ALA A 48 -3.13 21.42 5.16
N ASP A 49 -2.19 22.33 4.90
CA ASP A 49 -1.93 22.91 3.57
C ASP A 49 -0.68 22.31 2.89
N GLN A 50 -0.19 21.17 3.36
CA GLN A 50 1.01 20.52 2.83
C GLN A 50 0.69 19.21 2.12
N THR A 51 1.32 18.99 0.97
CA THR A 51 1.38 17.67 0.33
C THR A 51 2.58 16.91 0.85
N VAL A 52 2.35 15.71 1.39
CA VAL A 52 3.40 14.87 1.96
C VAL A 52 3.68 13.69 1.02
N ALA A 53 4.94 13.53 0.62
CA ALA A 53 5.39 12.36 -0.13
C ALA A 53 5.91 11.29 0.85
N VAL A 54 5.38 10.07 0.74
CA VAL A 54 5.82 8.90 1.51
C VAL A 54 6.41 7.86 0.58
N ILE A 55 7.68 7.50 0.77
CA ILE A 55 8.37 6.47 -0.02
C ILE A 55 8.35 5.15 0.76
N ALA A 56 7.74 4.12 0.18
CA ALA A 56 7.56 2.81 0.80
C ALA A 56 7.51 1.68 -0.25
N HIS A 57 6.99 0.51 0.14
CA HIS A 57 6.89 -0.66 -0.73
C HIS A 57 5.47 -0.84 -1.28
N GLY A 58 5.37 -1.37 -2.50
CA GLY A 58 4.09 -1.50 -3.20
C GLY A 58 3.02 -2.25 -2.40
N THR A 59 3.37 -3.32 -1.68
CA THR A 59 2.42 -4.10 -0.87
C THR A 59 1.80 -3.31 0.28
N VAL A 60 2.58 -2.48 0.98
CA VAL A 60 2.02 -1.66 2.07
C VAL A 60 1.26 -0.45 1.54
N ILE A 61 1.72 0.14 0.43
CA ILE A 61 1.00 1.24 -0.24
C ILE A 61 -0.36 0.75 -0.73
N SER A 62 -0.42 -0.36 -1.48
CA SER A 62 -1.65 -0.86 -2.07
C SER A 62 -2.68 -1.27 -1.01
N THR A 63 -2.25 -1.98 0.04
CA THR A 63 -3.15 -2.43 1.11
C THR A 63 -3.63 -1.30 2.00
N PHE A 64 -2.80 -0.28 2.23
CA PHE A 64 -3.20 0.91 2.97
C PHE A 64 -4.23 1.74 2.19
N VAL A 65 -3.98 2.02 0.92
CA VAL A 65 -4.91 2.79 0.07
C VAL A 65 -6.22 2.04 -0.12
N ALA A 66 -6.17 0.73 -0.33
CA ALA A 66 -7.35 -0.11 -0.48
C ALA A 66 -8.24 -0.10 0.76
N GLU A 67 -7.64 -0.15 1.97
CA GLU A 67 -8.37 -0.06 3.24
C GLU A 67 -9.10 1.28 3.38
N LEU A 68 -8.45 2.40 3.05
CA LEU A 68 -9.05 3.73 3.14
C LEU A 68 -10.23 3.93 2.17
N LEU A 69 -10.19 3.23 1.03
CA LEU A 69 -11.19 3.33 -0.03
C LEU A 69 -12.24 2.20 0.02
N ASP A 70 -12.09 1.23 0.91
CA ASP A 70 -12.90 -0.01 0.96
C ASP A 70 -12.92 -0.75 -0.39
N THR A 71 -11.73 -1.02 -0.95
CA THR A 71 -11.55 -1.66 -2.27
C THR A 71 -10.60 -2.86 -2.22
N ASP A 72 -10.47 -3.59 -3.35
CA ASP A 72 -9.52 -4.69 -3.47
C ASP A 72 -8.08 -4.16 -3.61
N PRO A 73 -7.12 -4.55 -2.74
CA PRO A 73 -5.73 -4.14 -2.84
C PRO A 73 -4.94 -4.77 -4.00
N VAL A 74 -5.37 -5.93 -4.53
CA VAL A 74 -4.59 -6.64 -5.56
C VAL A 74 -4.53 -5.85 -6.87
N PRO A 75 -5.64 -5.34 -7.44
CA PRO A 75 -5.57 -4.50 -8.64
C PRO A 75 -4.67 -3.27 -8.50
N ILE A 76 -4.65 -2.64 -7.31
CA ILE A 76 -3.77 -1.50 -7.02
C ILE A 76 -2.30 -1.95 -7.02
N TRP A 77 -2.00 -3.06 -6.36
CA TRP A 77 -0.65 -3.62 -6.30
C TRP A 77 -0.12 -4.00 -7.69
N GLU A 78 -0.94 -4.65 -8.50
CA GLU A 78 -0.56 -5.09 -9.85
C GLU A 78 -0.32 -3.90 -10.80
N SER A 79 -1.04 -2.81 -10.61
CA SER A 79 -0.98 -1.64 -11.47
C SER A 79 0.03 -0.59 -11.03
N LEU A 80 0.69 -0.72 -9.87
CA LEU A 80 1.61 0.31 -9.35
C LEU A 80 2.90 0.45 -10.19
N GLY A 81 3.37 -0.63 -10.83
CA GLY A 81 4.73 -0.66 -11.40
C GLY A 81 5.81 -0.35 -10.35
N LEU A 82 7.09 -0.37 -10.74
CA LEU A 82 8.19 0.08 -9.88
C LEU A 82 9.26 0.84 -10.70
N PRO A 83 9.52 2.13 -10.41
CA PRO A 83 8.83 2.94 -9.41
C PRO A 83 7.39 3.29 -9.83
N GLY A 84 6.56 3.61 -8.83
CA GLY A 84 5.15 3.96 -9.00
C GLY A 84 4.69 4.96 -7.94
N LEU A 85 3.64 5.72 -8.23
CA LEU A 85 3.08 6.74 -7.35
C LEU A 85 1.54 6.64 -7.32
N ILE A 86 0.98 6.78 -6.12
CA ILE A 86 -0.45 6.98 -5.88
C ILE A 86 -0.64 8.27 -5.10
N GLU A 87 -1.59 9.09 -5.52
CA GLU A 87 -2.05 10.29 -4.82
C GLU A 87 -3.49 10.10 -4.33
N ILE A 88 -3.73 10.46 -3.08
CA ILE A 88 -5.05 10.41 -2.42
C ILE A 88 -5.28 11.67 -1.60
N GLU A 89 -6.55 12.03 -1.37
CA GLU A 89 -6.89 13.03 -0.37
C GLU A 89 -6.72 12.46 1.05
N TRP A 90 -6.24 13.27 1.98
CA TRP A 90 -6.12 12.90 3.39
C TRP A 90 -7.05 13.78 4.25
N PRO A 91 -7.72 13.26 5.30
CA PRO A 91 -7.67 11.89 5.82
C PRO A 91 -8.72 10.93 5.27
N ARG A 92 -9.65 11.41 4.44
CA ARG A 92 -10.81 10.62 3.97
C ARG A 92 -10.86 10.65 2.45
N PRO A 93 -10.02 9.86 1.77
CA PRO A 93 -10.07 9.79 0.32
C PRO A 93 -11.40 9.19 -0.12
N SER A 94 -11.95 9.72 -1.22
CA SER A 94 -13.10 9.13 -1.91
C SER A 94 -12.70 8.33 -3.16
N LYS A 95 -11.48 8.55 -3.65
CA LYS A 95 -10.88 7.91 -4.82
C LYS A 95 -9.36 8.11 -4.81
N ILE A 96 -8.67 7.36 -5.67
CA ILE A 96 -7.31 7.70 -6.11
C ILE A 96 -7.39 8.93 -7.02
N LEU A 97 -6.65 9.98 -6.71
CA LEU A 97 -6.59 11.21 -7.49
C LEU A 97 -5.70 11.05 -8.72
N MET A 98 -4.56 10.41 -8.52
CA MET A 98 -3.56 10.18 -9.56
C MET A 98 -2.84 8.86 -9.29
N GLN A 99 -2.56 8.12 -10.36
CA GLN A 99 -1.68 6.95 -10.32
C GLN A 99 -0.72 7.05 -11.50
N LEU A 100 0.57 6.97 -11.23
CA LEU A 100 1.63 7.05 -12.23
C LEU A 100 2.57 5.87 -12.10
N ASN A 101 2.88 5.27 -13.25
CA ASN A 101 3.95 4.29 -13.41
C ASN A 101 5.03 4.93 -14.26
N PHE A 102 6.30 4.73 -13.91
CA PHE A 102 7.42 5.38 -14.57
C PHE A 102 8.17 4.45 -15.54
N GLU A 103 7.44 3.60 -16.27
CA GLU A 103 7.98 2.70 -17.30
C GLU A 103 8.78 3.42 -18.40
#